data_AF-A0A7X1U221-F1
#
_entry.id   AF-A0A7X1U221-F1
#
_cell.length_a   1.000
_cell.length_b   1.000
_cell.length_c   1.000
_cell.angle_alpha   90.00
_cell.angle_beta   90.00
_cell.angle_gamma   90.00
#
_symmetry.space_group_name_H-M   'P 1'
#
loop_
_entity.id
_entity.type
_entity.pdbx_description
1 polymer ?
#
loop_
_entity_poly.entity_id
_entity_poly.type
_entity_poly.pdbx_seq_one_letter_code
_entity_poly.pdbx_strand_id
1 'polypeptide(L)'
;MTSWLKQSAAVDIAMGPFLDETDGKTAETGLTITQPDIRLKKDGGAWAQKSAAQTLSHEENGWYEVALSTTDTDTLGALIVAIHEAGALPVWREFMVLPANVYDALVGGSDLLQVDLQEIEGDSQSSIDLKDFADAGYDPATNKVEGVKTADALTANNDKTGYGLADGAITAAKLASDAITAAKVAADVTAEIQSGLATAAALATVDTVVDAIKVTTDKLDDTLEDDAGSFRFTENALEETPSGSLTGPGALTRTVGITAGGNPIEGASVWVATDEAGSNVIAGPLTTDSNGEVTLLLDAGSFYLWMQRDGFEPLLAEAIVIS
;
A
#
# COMPACT_ATOMS: atom_id res chain seq x y z
N MET A 1 -59.78 52.52 -7.80
CA MET A 1 -58.46 51.85 -7.80
C MET A 1 -57.50 52.84 -8.40
N THR A 2 -56.40 53.18 -7.72
CA THR A 2 -55.41 54.14 -8.24
C THR A 2 -54.61 53.48 -9.37
N SER A 3 -54.52 54.13 -10.53
CA SER A 3 -53.72 53.63 -11.64
C SER A 3 -52.23 53.87 -11.37
N TRP A 4 -51.38 52.92 -11.77
CA TRP A 4 -49.93 53.02 -11.57
C TRP A 4 -49.26 53.68 -12.76
N LEU A 5 -48.31 54.58 -12.49
CA LEU A 5 -47.49 55.25 -13.49
C LEU A 5 -46.01 54.97 -13.22
N LYS A 6 -45.22 54.94 -14.28
CA LYS A 6 -43.76 54.81 -14.19
C LYS A 6 -43.12 56.16 -13.84
N GLN A 7 -42.21 56.18 -12.88
CA GLN A 7 -41.46 57.38 -12.52
C GLN A 7 -40.69 57.95 -13.71
N SER A 8 -40.71 59.28 -13.84
CA SER A 8 -39.94 60.04 -14.83
C SER A 8 -40.18 59.59 -16.28
N ALA A 9 -41.38 59.10 -16.57
CA ALA A 9 -41.80 58.68 -17.90
C ALA A 9 -42.97 59.54 -18.38
N ALA A 10 -42.96 59.88 -19.68
CA ALA A 10 -44.10 60.53 -20.31
C ALA A 10 -45.24 59.52 -20.51
N VAL A 11 -46.47 59.95 -20.27
CA VAL A 11 -47.66 59.09 -20.34
C VAL A 11 -48.91 59.91 -20.62
N ASP A 12 -49.77 59.38 -21.47
CA ASP A 12 -51.06 59.97 -21.77
C ASP A 12 -52.14 59.39 -20.85
N ILE A 13 -52.93 60.27 -20.23
CA ILE A 13 -53.99 59.92 -19.29
C ILE A 13 -55.31 60.52 -19.75
N ALA A 14 -56.37 59.71 -19.80
CA ALA A 14 -57.71 60.23 -20.02
C ALA A 14 -58.24 60.89 -18.75
N MET A 15 -58.72 62.13 -18.83
CA MET A 15 -59.36 62.88 -17.75
C MET A 15 -60.82 63.15 -18.11
N GLY A 16 -61.73 62.85 -17.20
CA GLY A 16 -63.15 63.00 -17.43
C GLY A 16 -63.99 61.93 -16.72
N PRO A 17 -65.28 61.79 -17.12
CA PRO A 17 -65.96 62.70 -18.04
C PRO A 17 -66.17 64.08 -17.40
N PHE A 18 -65.92 65.14 -18.16
CA PHE A 18 -66.32 66.50 -17.79
C PHE A 18 -67.80 66.68 -18.09
N LEU A 19 -68.54 67.10 -17.07
CA LEU A 19 -69.98 67.32 -17.13
C LEU A 19 -70.27 68.80 -16.96
N ASP A 20 -71.25 69.30 -17.71
CA ASP A 20 -71.74 70.68 -17.66
C ASP A 20 -72.09 71.08 -16.22
N GLU A 21 -71.65 72.27 -15.82
CA GLU A 21 -71.80 72.75 -14.44
C GLU A 21 -73.26 73.10 -14.06
N THR A 22 -74.14 73.31 -15.05
CA THR A 22 -75.54 73.67 -14.86
C THR A 22 -76.40 72.44 -14.54
N ASP A 23 -76.16 71.32 -15.23
CA ASP A 23 -76.99 70.12 -15.11
C ASP A 23 -76.27 68.91 -14.48
N GLY A 24 -74.94 68.96 -14.38
CA GLY A 24 -74.11 67.89 -13.82
C GLY A 24 -74.24 66.56 -14.55
N LYS A 25 -74.66 66.57 -15.83
CA LYS A 25 -75.03 65.38 -16.59
C LYS A 25 -74.62 65.42 -18.06
N THR A 26 -74.78 66.55 -18.73
CA THR A 26 -74.44 66.68 -20.14
C THR A 26 -72.92 66.71 -20.28
N ALA A 27 -72.35 65.90 -21.17
CA ALA A 27 -70.92 65.92 -21.41
C ALA A 27 -70.53 67.27 -22.05
N GLU A 28 -69.57 67.97 -21.43
CA GLU A 28 -69.07 69.23 -21.95
C GLU A 28 -67.87 68.94 -22.87
N THR A 29 -68.03 69.28 -24.16
CA THR A 29 -67.09 68.89 -25.24
C THR A 29 -66.36 70.09 -25.86
N GLY A 30 -66.71 71.31 -25.46
CA GLY A 30 -66.16 72.57 -25.99
C GLY A 30 -65.10 73.22 -25.12
N LEU A 31 -64.60 72.54 -24.07
CA LEU A 31 -63.65 73.13 -23.12
C LEU A 31 -62.31 73.45 -23.78
N THR A 32 -61.79 74.63 -23.47
CA THR A 32 -60.41 75.03 -23.82
C THR A 32 -59.54 74.85 -22.59
N ILE A 33 -59.23 73.61 -22.24
CA ILE A 33 -58.36 73.30 -21.10
C ILE A 33 -56.91 73.50 -21.51
N THR A 34 -56.22 74.40 -20.83
CA THR A 34 -54.82 74.73 -21.09
C THR A 34 -53.93 74.36 -19.90
N GLN A 35 -52.62 74.48 -20.06
CA GLN A 35 -51.62 74.18 -19.01
C GLN A 35 -51.95 74.70 -17.60
N PRO A 36 -52.34 75.98 -17.38
CA PRO A 36 -52.62 76.50 -16.03
C PRO A 36 -53.79 75.80 -15.33
N ASP A 37 -54.74 75.27 -16.10
CA ASP A 37 -55.98 74.66 -15.61
C ASP A 37 -55.72 73.24 -15.08
N ILE A 38 -54.60 72.63 -15.48
CA ILE A 38 -54.18 71.28 -15.10
C ILE A 38 -53.24 71.36 -13.90
N ARG A 39 -53.79 71.05 -12.72
CA ARG A 39 -53.11 71.15 -11.43
C ARG A 39 -52.67 69.78 -10.95
N LEU A 40 -51.39 69.67 -10.59
CA LEU A 40 -50.75 68.47 -10.06
C LEU A 40 -50.43 68.65 -8.59
N LYS A 41 -50.69 67.60 -7.80
CA LYS A 41 -50.19 67.46 -6.43
C LYS A 41 -49.34 66.20 -6.36
N LYS A 42 -48.03 66.40 -6.18
CA LYS A 42 -47.02 65.33 -6.15
C LYS A 42 -46.67 64.99 -4.70
N ASP A 43 -46.96 63.77 -4.29
CA ASP A 43 -46.66 63.17 -2.97
C ASP A 43 -46.83 64.11 -1.78
N GLY A 44 -48.02 64.72 -1.67
CA GLY A 44 -48.32 65.66 -0.57
C GLY A 44 -47.73 67.06 -0.70
N GLY A 45 -46.95 67.33 -1.76
CA GLY A 45 -46.39 68.64 -2.08
C GLY A 45 -47.42 69.74 -2.40
N ALA A 46 -46.91 70.94 -2.66
CA ALA A 46 -47.76 72.06 -3.07
C ALA A 46 -48.38 71.82 -4.45
N TRP A 47 -49.59 72.34 -4.67
CA TRP A 47 -50.21 72.31 -5.99
C TRP A 47 -49.39 73.14 -6.98
N ALA A 48 -49.06 72.54 -8.12
CA ALA A 48 -48.38 73.19 -9.24
C ALA A 48 -49.14 72.92 -10.54
N GLN A 49 -48.94 73.74 -11.56
CA GLN A 49 -49.45 73.41 -12.90
C GLN A 49 -48.57 72.31 -13.51
N LYS A 50 -49.09 71.57 -14.49
CA LYS A 50 -48.26 70.64 -15.27
C LYS A 50 -47.08 71.39 -15.93
N SER A 51 -45.97 70.71 -16.13
CA SER A 51 -44.71 71.33 -16.58
C SER A 51 -44.72 71.72 -18.06
N ALA A 52 -45.23 70.86 -18.94
CA ALA A 52 -45.26 71.08 -20.38
C ALA A 52 -46.50 71.87 -20.81
N ALA A 53 -46.33 72.83 -21.72
CA ALA A 53 -47.45 73.53 -22.32
C ALA A 53 -48.28 72.56 -23.17
N GLN A 54 -49.60 72.54 -22.96
CA GLN A 54 -50.54 71.70 -23.69
C GLN A 54 -51.90 72.39 -23.74
N THR A 55 -52.61 72.22 -24.85
CA THR A 55 -54.06 72.43 -24.95
C THR A 55 -54.68 71.06 -25.14
N LEU A 56 -55.65 70.69 -24.30
CA LEU A 56 -56.25 69.37 -24.36
C LEU A 56 -57.16 69.25 -25.58
N SER A 57 -57.15 68.07 -26.20
CA SER A 57 -58.12 67.71 -27.24
C SER A 57 -59.22 66.87 -26.63
N HIS A 58 -60.46 67.15 -27.01
CA HIS A 58 -61.61 66.32 -26.66
C HIS A 58 -61.50 64.98 -27.39
N GLU A 59 -61.78 63.89 -26.69
CA GLU A 59 -61.89 62.54 -27.27
C GLU A 59 -63.37 62.17 -27.47
N GLU A 60 -64.00 61.58 -26.45
CA GLU A 60 -65.38 61.09 -26.51
C GLU A 60 -66.13 61.38 -25.20
N ASN A 61 -67.42 61.72 -25.25
CA ASN A 61 -68.31 61.83 -24.08
C ASN A 61 -67.72 62.63 -22.90
N GLY A 62 -67.10 63.79 -23.18
CA GLY A 62 -66.48 64.64 -22.16
C GLY A 62 -65.14 64.13 -21.61
N TRP A 63 -64.52 63.12 -22.21
CA TRP A 63 -63.14 62.72 -21.90
C TRP A 63 -62.14 63.54 -22.72
N TYR A 64 -61.05 63.93 -22.06
CA TYR A 64 -59.94 64.68 -22.64
C TYR A 64 -58.62 63.99 -22.32
N GLU A 65 -57.69 63.98 -23.27
CA GLU A 65 -56.38 63.36 -23.09
C GLU A 65 -55.35 64.36 -22.56
N VAL A 66 -54.73 64.06 -21.41
CA VAL A 66 -53.65 64.85 -20.83
C VAL A 66 -52.34 64.12 -21.01
N ALA A 67 -51.37 64.76 -21.65
CA ALA A 67 -50.03 64.21 -21.86
C ALA A 67 -49.14 64.64 -20.69
N LEU A 68 -48.90 63.76 -19.73
CA LEU A 68 -47.96 64.00 -18.64
C LEU A 68 -46.52 63.81 -19.15
N SER A 69 -45.65 64.75 -18.79
CA SER A 69 -44.22 64.69 -19.11
C SER A 69 -43.43 63.90 -18.07
N THR A 70 -42.16 63.64 -18.35
CA THR A 70 -41.21 63.07 -17.38
C THR A 70 -41.06 63.91 -16.12
N THR A 71 -41.16 65.24 -16.22
CA THR A 71 -41.17 66.13 -15.05
C THR A 71 -42.47 66.02 -14.28
N ASP A 72 -43.61 65.73 -14.91
CA ASP A 72 -44.88 65.61 -14.18
C ASP A 72 -44.93 64.34 -13.30
N THR A 73 -44.18 63.30 -13.69
CA THR A 73 -44.10 61.98 -13.02
C THR A 73 -42.77 61.74 -12.30
N ASP A 74 -41.97 62.78 -12.04
CA ASP A 74 -40.62 62.67 -11.46
C ASP A 74 -40.57 62.33 -9.95
N THR A 75 -41.71 62.45 -9.27
CA THR A 75 -41.82 62.27 -7.82
C THR A 75 -42.55 60.96 -7.52
N LEU A 76 -41.89 60.08 -6.76
CA LEU A 76 -42.48 58.82 -6.29
C LEU A 76 -43.62 59.07 -5.31
N GLY A 77 -44.61 58.18 -5.31
CA GLY A 77 -45.74 58.26 -4.38
C GLY A 77 -47.04 58.73 -5.05
N ALA A 78 -47.94 59.31 -4.25
CA ALA A 78 -49.27 59.66 -4.73
C ALA A 78 -49.25 60.88 -5.66
N LEU A 79 -49.84 60.77 -6.84
CA LEU A 79 -50.02 61.87 -7.78
C LEU A 79 -51.51 62.15 -7.96
N ILE A 80 -51.95 63.38 -7.66
CA ILE A 80 -53.31 63.82 -7.95
C ILE A 80 -53.28 64.81 -9.10
N VAL A 81 -54.06 64.53 -10.14
CA VAL A 81 -54.29 65.44 -11.27
C VAL A 81 -55.69 65.98 -11.12
N ALA A 82 -55.82 67.30 -10.99
CA ALA A 82 -57.10 67.99 -10.87
C ALA A 82 -57.21 69.06 -11.95
N ILE A 83 -58.37 69.12 -12.59
CA ILE A 83 -58.68 70.09 -13.64
C ILE A 83 -59.98 70.78 -13.27
N HIS A 84 -59.96 72.11 -13.38
CA HIS A 84 -61.15 72.93 -13.19
C HIS A 84 -61.12 74.06 -14.21
N GLU A 85 -62.03 73.98 -15.19
CA GLU A 85 -62.25 74.97 -16.24
C GLU A 85 -63.71 75.45 -16.15
N ALA A 86 -63.96 76.73 -16.44
CA ALA A 86 -65.31 77.27 -16.37
C ALA A 86 -66.24 76.57 -17.38
N GLY A 87 -67.47 76.27 -16.97
CA GLY A 87 -68.45 75.55 -17.80
C GLY A 87 -68.52 74.05 -17.52
N ALA A 88 -67.61 73.49 -16.71
CA ALA A 88 -67.67 72.09 -16.29
C ALA A 88 -67.38 71.88 -14.80
N LEU A 89 -67.93 70.81 -14.24
CA LEU A 89 -67.62 70.38 -12.88
C LEU A 89 -66.14 69.99 -12.73
N PRO A 90 -65.51 70.24 -11.56
CA PRO A 90 -64.12 69.87 -11.32
C PRO A 90 -63.93 68.35 -11.38
N VAL A 91 -62.91 67.92 -12.12
CA VAL A 91 -62.54 66.51 -12.25
C VAL A 91 -61.15 66.30 -11.66
N TRP A 92 -61.01 65.26 -10.83
CA TRP A 92 -59.70 64.83 -10.34
C TRP A 92 -59.52 63.33 -10.45
N ARG A 93 -58.28 62.90 -10.61
CA ARG A 93 -57.89 61.50 -10.60
C ARG A 93 -56.60 61.30 -9.84
N GLU A 94 -56.53 60.16 -9.15
CA GLU A 94 -55.40 59.77 -8.31
C GLU A 94 -54.62 58.64 -8.98
N PHE A 95 -53.29 58.76 -8.92
CA PHE A 95 -52.33 57.81 -9.45
C PHE A 95 -51.26 57.49 -8.40
N MET A 96 -50.57 56.37 -8.59
CA MET A 96 -49.38 56.02 -7.82
C MET A 96 -48.17 55.98 -8.77
N VAL A 97 -47.19 56.83 -8.53
CA VAL A 97 -45.93 56.83 -9.27
C VAL A 97 -44.97 55.84 -8.61
N LEU A 98 -44.66 54.77 -9.34
CA LEU A 98 -43.78 53.69 -8.87
C LEU A 98 -42.35 53.88 -9.41
N PRO A 99 -41.32 53.39 -8.69
CA PRO A 99 -39.97 53.32 -9.21
C PRO A 99 -39.93 52.60 -10.57
N ALA A 100 -39.06 53.04 -11.47
CA ALA A 100 -39.03 52.54 -12.85
C ALA A 100 -38.87 51.01 -12.93
N ASN A 101 -37.94 50.44 -12.15
CA ASN A 101 -37.72 49.00 -12.05
C ASN A 101 -38.95 48.25 -11.48
N VAL A 102 -39.62 48.81 -10.48
CA VAL A 102 -40.83 48.21 -9.89
C VAL A 102 -41.97 48.19 -10.89
N TYR A 103 -42.18 49.29 -11.63
CA TYR A 103 -43.18 49.35 -12.69
C TYR A 103 -42.87 48.36 -13.83
N ASP A 104 -41.62 48.32 -14.29
CA ASP A 104 -41.20 47.43 -15.36
C ASP A 104 -41.31 45.95 -14.97
N ALA A 105 -41.12 45.63 -13.69
CA ALA A 105 -41.27 44.27 -13.18
C ALA A 105 -42.74 43.84 -12.98
N LEU A 106 -43.60 44.73 -12.44
CA LEU A 106 -44.99 44.41 -12.11
C LEU A 106 -45.95 44.58 -13.29
N VAL A 107 -45.72 45.58 -14.12
CA VAL A 107 -46.63 46.01 -15.19
C VAL A 107 -46.00 45.80 -16.57
N GLY A 108 -44.72 46.19 -16.73
CA GLY A 108 -44.04 46.14 -18.02
C GLY A 108 -43.61 44.74 -18.49
N GLY A 109 -43.37 43.81 -17.56
CA GLY A 109 -42.82 42.48 -17.84
C GLY A 109 -41.40 42.49 -18.43
N SER A 110 -40.71 43.63 -18.38
CA SER A 110 -39.39 43.82 -19.00
C SER A 110 -38.23 43.82 -17.99
N ASP A 111 -38.54 43.76 -16.70
CA ASP A 111 -37.56 43.69 -15.61
C ASP A 111 -38.00 42.65 -14.56
N LEU A 112 -37.11 42.31 -13.64
CA LEU A 112 -37.39 41.44 -12.50
C LEU A 112 -37.57 42.29 -11.23
N LEU A 113 -38.47 41.85 -10.34
CA LEU A 113 -38.52 42.42 -9.00
C LEU A 113 -37.22 42.10 -8.29
N GLN A 114 -36.53 43.14 -7.83
CA GLN A 114 -35.36 42.97 -6.99
C GLN A 114 -35.79 42.38 -5.66
N VAL A 115 -35.27 41.20 -5.35
CA VAL A 115 -35.33 40.58 -4.02
C VAL A 115 -33.93 40.58 -3.46
N ASP A 116 -33.78 41.13 -2.26
CA ASP A 116 -32.54 40.96 -1.51
C ASP A 116 -32.65 39.63 -0.75
N LEU A 117 -31.65 38.76 -0.90
CA LEU A 117 -31.50 37.52 -0.14
C LEU A 117 -30.73 37.76 1.15
N GLN A 118 -30.71 39.01 1.64
CA GLN A 118 -29.94 39.41 2.80
C GLN A 118 -30.14 38.47 3.97
N GLU A 119 -31.30 37.83 4.18
CA GLU A 119 -31.45 36.82 5.22
C GLU A 119 -31.91 35.47 4.64
N ILE A 120 -31.02 34.48 4.66
CA ILE A 120 -31.41 33.05 4.55
C ILE A 120 -31.21 32.46 5.94
N GLU A 121 -32.28 31.88 6.51
CA GLU A 121 -32.29 31.33 7.89
C GLU A 121 -31.96 32.34 9.02
N GLY A 122 -32.00 33.65 8.73
CA GLY A 122 -31.77 34.71 9.71
C GLY A 122 -30.34 35.27 9.75
N ASP A 123 -29.50 34.92 8.77
CA ASP A 123 -28.13 35.42 8.65
C ASP A 123 -27.91 36.24 7.37
N SER A 124 -27.15 37.34 7.51
CA SER A 124 -26.76 38.23 6.41
C SER A 124 -25.98 37.47 5.32
N GLN A 125 -26.57 37.21 4.15
CA GLN A 125 -25.87 36.58 3.00
C GLN A 125 -25.48 37.61 1.94
N SER A 126 -24.28 37.49 1.37
CA SER A 126 -23.85 38.22 0.17
C SER A 126 -23.82 37.30 -1.06
N SER A 127 -23.78 37.90 -2.25
CA SER A 127 -23.58 37.15 -3.49
C SER A 127 -22.23 36.42 -3.56
N ILE A 128 -21.27 36.79 -2.69
CA ILE A 128 -19.99 36.07 -2.49
C ILE A 128 -20.23 34.83 -1.65
N ASP A 129 -21.01 34.94 -0.57
CA ASP A 129 -21.34 33.81 0.32
C ASP A 129 -22.13 32.73 -0.43
N LEU A 130 -23.02 33.14 -1.33
CA LEU A 130 -23.73 32.23 -2.24
C LEU A 130 -22.87 31.75 -3.42
N LYS A 131 -21.82 32.50 -3.83
CA LYS A 131 -20.91 32.09 -4.92
C LYS A 131 -19.97 30.97 -4.51
N ASP A 132 -19.60 30.89 -3.24
CA ASP A 132 -18.76 29.81 -2.73
C ASP A 132 -19.47 28.45 -2.83
N PHE A 133 -20.80 28.46 -2.83
CA PHE A 133 -21.63 27.28 -3.09
C PHE A 133 -21.85 26.95 -4.57
N ALA A 134 -21.61 27.88 -5.51
CA ALA A 134 -22.14 27.75 -6.87
C ALA A 134 -21.11 27.75 -8.02
N ASP A 135 -19.93 28.37 -7.90
CA ASP A 135 -19.18 28.73 -9.13
C ASP A 135 -17.69 28.35 -9.18
N ALA A 136 -17.08 27.95 -8.06
CA ALA A 136 -15.69 27.46 -8.08
C ALA A 136 -15.55 25.99 -7.66
N GLY A 137 -16.65 25.37 -7.21
CA GLY A 137 -16.57 24.02 -6.70
C GLY A 137 -17.84 23.20 -6.58
N TYR A 138 -18.91 23.62 -7.23
CA TYR A 138 -20.12 22.82 -7.27
C TYR A 138 -20.10 21.90 -8.48
N ASP A 139 -20.14 20.58 -8.25
CA ASP A 139 -20.42 19.62 -9.32
C ASP A 139 -21.92 19.35 -9.38
N PRO A 140 -22.64 19.86 -10.41
CA PRO A 140 -24.08 19.67 -10.53
C PRO A 140 -24.48 18.22 -10.82
N ALA A 141 -23.58 17.36 -11.28
CA ALA A 141 -23.88 15.94 -11.52
C ALA A 141 -23.95 15.13 -10.22
N THR A 142 -23.33 15.60 -9.15
CA THR A 142 -23.20 14.88 -7.88
C THR A 142 -23.73 15.65 -6.67
N ASN A 143 -24.18 16.90 -6.85
CA ASN A 143 -24.70 17.79 -5.80
C ASN A 143 -23.71 17.97 -4.62
N LYS A 144 -22.40 18.05 -4.89
CA LYS A 144 -21.34 18.23 -3.87
C LYS A 144 -20.49 19.48 -4.12
N VAL A 145 -20.04 20.11 -3.03
CA VAL A 145 -19.16 21.30 -2.99
C VAL A 145 -17.69 20.86 -2.83
N GLU A 146 -16.72 21.48 -3.52
CA GLU A 146 -15.29 21.08 -3.57
C GLU A 146 -14.65 20.94 -2.19
N GLY A 147 -15.00 21.80 -1.23
CA GLY A 147 -14.54 21.69 0.16
C GLY A 147 -15.02 20.42 0.89
N VAL A 148 -16.12 19.82 0.43
CA VAL A 148 -16.63 18.53 0.92
C VAL A 148 -15.96 17.35 0.18
N LYS A 149 -15.41 17.53 -1.03
CA LYS A 149 -14.61 16.48 -1.70
C LYS A 149 -13.32 16.17 -0.93
N THR A 150 -12.74 17.17 -0.27
CA THR A 150 -11.55 16.96 0.58
C THR A 150 -11.89 16.39 1.96
N ALA A 151 -13.11 16.63 2.46
CA ALA A 151 -13.58 16.11 3.75
C ALA A 151 -14.25 14.72 3.68
N ASP A 152 -14.86 14.35 2.54
CA ASP A 152 -15.45 13.02 2.28
C ASP A 152 -14.38 11.92 2.07
N ALA A 153 -13.10 12.30 2.12
CA ALA A 153 -11.95 11.39 2.08
C ALA A 153 -11.03 11.47 3.32
N LEU A 154 -11.42 12.19 4.38
CA LEU A 154 -10.51 12.46 5.50
C LEU A 154 -11.10 12.19 6.90
N THR A 155 -11.80 11.08 7.07
CA THR A 155 -12.01 10.52 8.42
C THR A 155 -11.84 9.00 8.39
N ALA A 156 -10.58 8.58 8.56
CA ALA A 156 -10.09 7.21 8.50
C ALA A 156 -10.16 6.55 7.12
N ASN A 157 -9.00 6.48 6.45
CA ASN A 157 -8.76 5.60 5.31
C ASN A 157 -8.74 4.13 5.79
N ASN A 158 -9.91 3.63 6.21
CA ASN A 158 -10.11 2.28 6.71
C ASN A 158 -10.49 1.28 5.60
N ASP A 159 -10.79 1.76 4.39
CA ASP A 159 -11.02 0.89 3.24
C ASP A 159 -9.73 0.72 2.42
N LYS A 160 -9.08 -0.43 2.59
CA LYS A 160 -7.86 -0.82 1.85
C LYS A 160 -8.18 -1.52 0.53
N THR A 161 -9.43 -1.52 0.09
CA THR A 161 -9.79 -2.16 -1.18
C THR A 161 -9.91 -1.08 -2.27
N GLY A 162 -9.14 -1.22 -3.35
CA GLY A 162 -9.29 -0.40 -4.56
C GLY A 162 -8.25 0.70 -4.81
N TYR A 163 -7.38 1.04 -3.85
CA TYR A 163 -6.27 1.98 -4.09
C TYR A 163 -4.95 1.23 -4.30
N GLY A 164 -4.51 1.14 -5.56
CA GLY A 164 -3.13 0.73 -5.87
C GLY A 164 -2.16 1.86 -5.51
N LEU A 165 -1.12 1.56 -4.74
CA LEU A 165 0.00 2.48 -4.58
C LEU A 165 0.71 2.60 -5.93
N ALA A 166 0.89 3.83 -6.43
CA ALA A 166 1.69 4.05 -7.63
C ALA A 166 3.13 3.55 -7.42
N ASP A 167 3.82 3.19 -8.50
CA ASP A 167 5.22 2.79 -8.41
C ASP A 167 6.06 3.89 -7.76
N GLY A 168 6.93 3.51 -6.82
CA GLY A 168 7.73 4.45 -6.02
C GLY A 168 6.96 5.33 -5.02
N ALA A 169 5.66 5.12 -4.80
CA ALA A 169 4.88 5.93 -3.85
C ALA A 169 5.38 5.81 -2.40
N ILE A 170 5.93 4.65 -2.03
CA ILE A 170 6.57 4.42 -0.75
C ILE A 170 8.08 4.62 -0.91
N THR A 171 8.54 5.85 -0.65
CA THR A 171 9.98 6.15 -0.60
C THR A 171 10.48 6.11 0.85
N ALA A 172 11.80 6.01 1.03
CA ALA A 172 12.41 6.07 2.36
C ALA A 172 12.02 7.34 3.13
N ALA A 173 11.90 8.49 2.45
CA ALA A 173 11.47 9.74 3.07
C ALA A 173 10.01 9.73 3.55
N LYS A 174 9.17 8.80 3.06
CA LYS A 174 7.78 8.61 3.49
C LYS A 174 7.67 7.68 4.69
N LEU A 175 8.72 6.93 5.00
CA LEU A 175 8.82 6.14 6.22
C LEU A 175 9.58 6.97 7.26
N ALA A 176 8.86 7.53 8.23
CA ALA A 176 9.52 8.16 9.37
C ALA A 176 10.40 7.15 10.12
N SER A 177 11.41 7.63 10.85
CA SER A 177 12.16 6.78 11.78
C SER A 177 11.20 6.04 12.71
N ASP A 178 11.46 4.75 12.91
CA ASP A 178 10.65 3.86 13.75
C ASP A 178 9.17 3.72 13.33
N ALA A 179 8.80 4.12 12.11
CA ALA A 179 7.43 3.96 11.61
C ALA A 179 7.02 2.48 11.49
N ILE A 180 7.98 1.60 11.19
CA ILE A 180 7.79 0.15 11.12
C ILE A 180 8.49 -0.49 12.32
N THR A 181 7.74 -0.69 13.41
CA THR A 181 8.24 -1.40 14.59
C THR A 181 7.97 -2.90 14.50
N ALA A 182 8.61 -3.69 15.36
CA ALA A 182 8.37 -5.14 15.44
C ALA A 182 6.87 -5.49 15.63
N ALA A 183 6.12 -4.68 16.38
CA ALA A 183 4.69 -4.87 16.57
C ALA A 183 3.84 -4.62 15.30
N LYS A 184 4.40 -3.96 14.29
CA LYS A 184 3.74 -3.68 13.00
C LYS A 184 4.08 -4.72 11.92
N VAL A 185 5.09 -5.55 12.14
CA VAL A 185 5.44 -6.65 11.25
C VAL A 185 4.65 -7.88 11.70
N ALA A 186 3.84 -8.44 10.79
CA ALA A 186 3.08 -9.64 11.09
C ALA A 186 4.01 -10.85 11.31
N ALA A 187 3.59 -11.77 12.16
CA ALA A 187 4.35 -12.99 12.45
C ALA A 187 4.63 -13.82 11.19
N ASP A 188 3.69 -13.84 10.22
CA ASP A 188 3.84 -14.56 8.95
C ASP A 188 5.03 -14.06 8.12
N VAL A 189 5.24 -12.73 8.04
CA VAL A 189 6.41 -12.15 7.35
C VAL A 189 7.70 -12.62 8.01
N THR A 190 7.70 -12.73 9.33
CA THR A 190 8.86 -13.21 10.10
C THR A 190 9.11 -14.69 9.82
N ALA A 191 8.06 -15.51 9.76
CA ALA A 191 8.15 -16.93 9.47
C ALA A 191 8.65 -17.20 8.03
N GLU A 192 8.17 -16.45 7.04
CA GLU A 192 8.57 -16.60 5.64
C GLU A 192 10.05 -16.25 5.42
N ILE A 193 10.51 -15.14 6.01
CA ILE A 193 11.94 -14.76 5.99
C ILE A 193 12.79 -15.82 6.70
N GLN A 194 12.35 -16.32 7.85
CA GLN A 194 13.06 -17.37 8.59
C GLN A 194 13.09 -18.71 7.85
N SER A 195 12.09 -19.01 7.02
CA SER A 195 12.07 -20.22 6.20
C SER A 195 13.10 -20.17 5.06
N GLY A 196 13.41 -18.98 4.56
CA GLY A 196 14.39 -18.78 3.48
C GLY A 196 15.84 -18.64 3.95
N LEU A 197 16.06 -18.36 5.24
CA LEU A 197 17.38 -18.19 5.84
C LEU A 197 17.76 -19.41 6.69
N ALA A 198 19.05 -19.76 6.75
CA ALA A 198 19.51 -20.74 7.73
C ALA A 198 19.22 -20.21 9.14
N THR A 199 18.35 -20.91 9.87
CA THR A 199 18.03 -20.55 11.25
C THR A 199 19.24 -20.77 12.16
N ALA A 200 19.27 -20.09 13.31
CA ALA A 200 20.32 -20.29 14.31
C ALA A 200 20.47 -21.76 14.73
N ALA A 201 19.37 -22.53 14.77
CA ALA A 201 19.39 -23.95 15.08
C ALA A 201 20.04 -24.79 13.97
N ALA A 202 19.76 -24.46 12.70
CA ALA A 202 20.42 -25.10 11.56
C ALA A 202 21.93 -24.81 11.57
N LEU A 203 22.31 -23.56 11.85
CA LEU A 203 23.72 -23.19 11.95
C LEU A 203 24.44 -23.90 13.11
N ALA A 204 23.80 -24.02 14.29
CA ALA A 204 24.35 -24.76 15.42
C ALA A 204 24.53 -26.26 15.12
N THR A 205 23.63 -26.83 14.30
CA THR A 205 23.77 -28.22 13.83
C THR A 205 24.98 -28.36 12.91
N VAL A 206 25.15 -27.45 11.96
CA VAL A 206 26.33 -27.42 11.08
C VAL A 206 27.61 -27.24 11.90
N ASP A 207 27.62 -26.33 12.87
CA ASP A 207 28.75 -26.07 13.77
C ASP A 207 29.16 -27.35 14.52
N THR A 208 28.20 -28.04 15.13
CA THR A 208 28.45 -29.32 15.82
C THR A 208 29.03 -30.38 14.87
N VAL A 209 28.52 -30.46 13.63
CA VAL A 209 29.03 -31.39 12.62
C VAL A 209 30.45 -31.02 12.21
N VAL A 210 30.73 -29.74 12.00
CA VAL A 210 32.06 -29.22 11.65
C VAL A 210 33.06 -29.50 12.78
N ASP A 211 32.67 -29.30 14.04
CA ASP A 211 33.50 -29.62 15.20
C ASP A 211 33.85 -31.12 15.24
N ALA A 212 32.86 -32.00 15.03
CA ALA A 212 33.09 -33.45 15.00
C ALA A 212 33.98 -33.88 13.81
N ILE A 213 33.80 -33.28 12.64
CA ILE A 213 34.67 -33.49 11.48
C ILE A 213 36.08 -33.04 11.82
N LYS A 214 36.24 -31.85 12.41
CA LYS A 214 37.55 -31.31 12.78
C LYS A 214 38.30 -32.26 13.71
N VAL A 215 37.63 -32.78 14.75
CA VAL A 215 38.23 -33.77 15.67
C VAL A 215 38.76 -35.01 14.92
N THR A 216 38.06 -35.46 13.87
CA THR A 216 38.49 -36.62 13.09
C THR A 216 39.64 -36.25 12.15
N THR A 217 39.55 -35.11 11.48
CA THR A 217 40.60 -34.62 10.58
C THR A 217 41.89 -34.33 11.33
N ASP A 218 41.84 -33.77 12.54
CA ASP A 218 43.00 -33.54 13.40
C ASP A 218 43.71 -34.86 13.72
N LYS A 219 42.96 -35.94 14.02
CA LYS A 219 43.55 -37.28 14.23
C LYS A 219 44.21 -37.84 12.97
N LEU A 220 43.65 -37.57 11.80
CA LEU A 220 44.26 -37.97 10.53
C LEU A 220 45.53 -37.17 10.26
N ASP A 221 45.53 -35.87 10.54
CA ASP A 221 46.71 -34.99 10.44
C ASP A 221 47.84 -35.45 11.37
N ASP A 222 47.51 -35.89 12.59
CA ASP A 222 48.49 -36.44 13.54
C ASP A 222 49.06 -37.80 13.07
N THR A 223 48.32 -38.58 12.28
CA THR A 223 48.67 -39.96 11.91
C THR A 223 49.19 -40.14 10.49
N LEU A 224 48.96 -39.18 9.59
CA LEU A 224 49.37 -39.23 8.20
C LEU A 224 50.25 -38.03 7.82
N GLU A 225 51.20 -38.25 6.93
CA GLU A 225 52.01 -37.20 6.30
C GLU A 225 51.94 -37.30 4.77
N ASP A 226 52.10 -36.16 4.08
CA ASP A 226 52.16 -36.10 2.61
C ASP A 226 53.59 -36.38 2.13
N ASP A 227 53.76 -37.45 1.36
CA ASP A 227 54.99 -37.82 0.66
C ASP A 227 54.84 -37.51 -0.84
N ALA A 228 55.05 -36.24 -1.19
CA ALA A 228 55.03 -35.75 -2.57
C ALA A 228 53.75 -36.09 -3.35
N GLY A 229 52.59 -36.03 -2.69
CA GLY A 229 51.28 -36.32 -3.26
C GLY A 229 50.71 -37.69 -2.88
N SER A 230 51.42 -38.48 -2.07
CA SER A 230 50.93 -39.75 -1.52
C SER A 230 50.93 -39.70 0.00
N PHE A 231 49.77 -39.90 0.63
CA PHE A 231 49.70 -39.95 2.10
C PHE A 231 50.23 -41.28 2.63
N ARG A 232 51.09 -41.22 3.65
CA ARG A 232 51.61 -42.38 4.40
C ARG A 232 51.48 -42.13 5.91
N PHE A 233 51.58 -43.18 6.73
CA PHE A 233 51.57 -43.01 8.18
C PHE A 233 52.82 -42.26 8.66
N THR A 234 52.67 -41.38 9.66
CA THR A 234 53.79 -40.72 10.33
C THR A 234 54.65 -41.75 11.07
N GLU A 235 55.93 -41.43 11.29
CA GLU A 235 56.84 -42.30 12.06
C GLU A 235 56.30 -42.60 13.46
N ASN A 236 55.73 -41.59 14.14
CA ASN A 236 55.09 -41.75 15.45
C ASN A 236 53.90 -42.72 15.41
N ALA A 237 53.08 -42.67 14.36
CA ALA A 237 51.94 -43.58 14.21
C ALA A 237 52.38 -45.03 13.97
N LEU A 238 53.55 -45.24 13.36
CA LEU A 238 54.15 -46.56 13.15
C LEU A 238 54.77 -47.15 14.43
N GLU A 239 55.29 -46.30 15.32
CA GLU A 239 55.92 -46.72 16.59
C GLU A 239 54.96 -47.47 17.52
N GLU A 240 53.67 -47.09 17.52
CA GLU A 240 52.62 -47.70 18.34
C GLU A 240 51.95 -48.93 17.70
N THR A 241 52.41 -49.37 16.52
CA THR A 241 51.86 -50.58 15.89
C THR A 241 52.30 -51.84 16.65
N PRO A 242 51.46 -52.90 16.71
CA PRO A 242 51.84 -54.15 17.37
C PRO A 242 53.11 -54.72 16.74
N SER A 243 54.23 -54.64 17.45
CA SER A 243 55.43 -55.38 17.08
C SER A 243 55.14 -56.86 17.37
N GLY A 244 54.88 -57.62 16.30
CA GLY A 244 54.58 -59.04 16.38
C GLY A 244 55.77 -59.84 16.89
N SER A 245 56.00 -59.84 18.20
CA SER A 245 56.82 -60.85 18.87
C SER A 245 55.91 -62.04 19.14
N LEU A 246 56.21 -63.20 18.53
CA LEU A 246 55.47 -64.44 18.75
C LEU A 246 55.45 -64.75 20.26
N THR A 247 54.32 -64.52 20.90
CA THR A 247 54.14 -64.72 22.34
C THR A 247 52.90 -65.59 22.56
N GLY A 248 53.10 -66.83 23.01
CA GLY A 248 52.05 -67.82 23.27
C GLY A 248 52.60 -69.24 23.33
N PRO A 249 51.82 -70.24 23.81
CA PRO A 249 52.22 -71.64 23.75
C PRO A 249 52.55 -72.06 22.31
N GLY A 250 53.67 -72.74 22.11
CA GLY A 250 54.22 -73.09 20.79
C GLY A 250 55.14 -72.02 20.18
N ALA A 251 55.40 -70.88 20.83
CA ALA A 251 56.15 -69.78 20.21
C ALA A 251 57.68 -69.92 20.22
N LEU A 252 58.26 -70.93 20.88
CA LEU A 252 59.71 -71.15 20.80
C LEU A 252 60.05 -71.74 19.44
N THR A 253 60.97 -71.09 18.73
CA THR A 253 61.45 -71.55 17.44
C THR A 253 62.64 -72.48 17.61
N ARG A 254 62.60 -73.63 16.93
CA ARG A 254 63.73 -74.55 16.80
C ARG A 254 63.94 -74.90 15.34
N THR A 255 65.08 -74.49 14.81
CA THR A 255 65.54 -74.96 13.50
C THR A 255 66.24 -76.30 13.66
N VAL A 256 65.80 -77.27 12.86
CA VAL A 256 66.39 -78.62 12.79
C VAL A 256 66.95 -78.82 11.40
N GLY A 257 68.22 -79.20 11.32
CA GLY A 257 68.87 -79.58 10.06
C GLY A 257 68.80 -81.09 9.83
N ILE A 258 68.21 -81.50 8.71
CA ILE A 258 68.15 -82.89 8.27
C ILE A 258 69.25 -83.13 7.24
N THR A 259 70.18 -84.02 7.58
CA THR A 259 71.31 -84.38 6.70
C THR A 259 71.47 -85.90 6.54
N ALA A 260 71.94 -86.34 5.38
CA ALA A 260 72.38 -87.71 5.15
C ALA A 260 73.84 -87.69 4.65
N GLY A 261 74.74 -88.36 5.39
CA GLY A 261 76.17 -88.36 5.07
C GLY A 261 76.81 -86.95 5.09
N GLY A 262 76.24 -86.03 5.87
CA GLY A 262 76.69 -84.63 5.97
C GLY A 262 76.14 -83.68 4.90
N ASN A 263 75.31 -84.16 3.96
CA ASN A 263 74.65 -83.31 2.97
C ASN A 263 73.20 -83.01 3.36
N PRO A 264 72.72 -81.77 3.16
CA PRO A 264 71.35 -81.38 3.47
C PRO A 264 70.33 -82.10 2.59
N ILE A 265 69.19 -82.44 3.17
CA ILE A 265 68.09 -83.12 2.47
C ILE A 265 66.96 -82.11 2.26
N GLU A 266 66.86 -81.50 1.07
CA GLU A 266 65.74 -80.60 0.70
C GLU A 266 64.44 -81.37 0.44
N GLY A 267 63.28 -80.89 0.86
CA GLY A 267 62.02 -81.55 0.53
C GLY A 267 61.68 -82.77 1.39
N ALA A 268 62.39 -83.00 2.50
CA ALA A 268 62.06 -84.04 3.46
C ALA A 268 60.84 -83.62 4.28
N SER A 269 59.92 -84.56 4.51
CA SER A 269 58.76 -84.35 5.38
C SER A 269 59.17 -84.61 6.82
N VAL A 270 59.09 -83.59 7.67
CA VAL A 270 59.51 -83.62 9.07
C VAL A 270 58.34 -83.30 9.97
N TRP A 271 58.06 -84.16 10.95
CA TRP A 271 57.04 -83.92 11.97
C TRP A 271 57.55 -84.31 13.35
N VAL A 272 56.91 -83.76 14.38
CA VAL A 272 57.28 -83.96 15.78
C VAL A 272 56.09 -84.53 16.53
N ALA A 273 56.33 -85.57 17.30
CA ALA A 273 55.35 -86.20 18.18
C ALA A 273 55.77 -86.09 19.65
N THR A 274 54.79 -86.16 20.55
CA THR A 274 55.06 -86.20 22.01
C THR A 274 55.40 -87.59 22.53
N ASP A 275 55.21 -88.61 21.71
CA ASP A 275 55.42 -90.02 22.03
C ASP A 275 56.39 -90.68 21.03
N GLU A 276 57.17 -91.64 21.54
CA GLU A 276 58.14 -92.42 20.74
C GLU A 276 57.47 -93.31 19.69
N ALA A 277 56.17 -93.61 19.85
CA ALA A 277 55.40 -94.35 18.85
C ALA A 277 54.94 -93.48 17.66
N GLY A 278 55.11 -92.15 17.73
CA GLY A 278 54.74 -91.22 16.66
C GLY A 278 53.23 -91.06 16.47
N SER A 279 52.40 -91.46 17.44
CA SER A 279 50.94 -91.44 17.33
C SER A 279 50.34 -90.07 17.65
N ASN A 280 51.02 -89.25 18.47
CA ASN A 280 50.56 -87.92 18.87
C ASN A 280 51.46 -86.83 18.28
N VAL A 281 51.27 -86.57 16.99
CA VAL A 281 51.96 -85.52 16.22
C VAL A 281 51.44 -84.13 16.63
N ILE A 282 52.34 -83.24 17.03
CA ILE A 282 52.05 -81.89 17.52
C ILE A 282 52.60 -80.76 16.63
N ALA A 283 53.52 -81.07 15.73
CA ALA A 283 54.01 -80.12 14.72
C ALA A 283 54.40 -80.86 13.44
N GLY A 284 54.19 -80.21 12.30
CA GLY A 284 54.40 -80.80 10.97
C GLY A 284 53.22 -81.63 10.45
N PRO A 285 53.36 -82.27 9.27
CA PRO A 285 54.59 -82.34 8.47
C PRO A 285 54.98 -80.97 7.88
N LEU A 286 56.22 -80.58 8.09
CA LEU A 286 56.86 -79.43 7.46
C LEU A 286 57.94 -79.95 6.50
N THR A 287 58.14 -79.23 5.42
CA THR A 287 59.08 -79.60 4.37
C THR A 287 60.38 -78.86 4.57
N THR A 288 61.51 -79.57 4.55
CA THR A 288 62.82 -78.93 4.62
C THR A 288 63.11 -78.06 3.40
N ASP A 289 63.78 -76.93 3.61
CA ASP A 289 64.18 -76.02 2.54
C ASP A 289 65.41 -76.52 1.76
N SER A 290 65.95 -75.71 0.85
CA SER A 290 67.15 -76.05 0.07
C SER A 290 68.40 -76.28 0.92
N ASN A 291 68.42 -75.85 2.19
CA ASN A 291 69.50 -76.08 3.14
C ASN A 291 69.23 -77.31 4.02
N GLY A 292 68.15 -78.05 3.77
CA GLY A 292 67.75 -79.21 4.56
C GLY A 292 67.23 -78.83 5.95
N GLU A 293 66.87 -77.57 6.16
CA GLU A 293 66.43 -77.07 7.46
C GLU A 293 64.91 -76.91 7.52
N VAL A 294 64.37 -77.08 8.71
CA VAL A 294 62.97 -76.80 9.02
C VAL A 294 62.87 -76.12 10.37
N THR A 295 62.08 -75.04 10.45
CA THR A 295 61.84 -74.33 11.71
C THR A 295 60.50 -74.76 12.29
N LEU A 296 60.56 -75.32 13.49
CA LEU A 296 59.42 -75.79 14.27
C LEU A 296 59.07 -74.75 15.32
N LEU A 297 57.78 -74.59 15.57
CA LEU A 297 57.22 -73.77 16.64
C LEU A 297 56.63 -74.71 17.69
N LEU A 298 57.28 -74.79 18.86
CA LEU A 298 56.96 -75.76 19.91
C LEU A 298 57.05 -75.09 21.30
N ASP A 299 56.43 -75.69 22.29
CA ASP A 299 56.67 -75.35 23.70
C ASP A 299 58.01 -75.93 24.17
N ALA A 300 58.55 -75.42 25.27
CA ALA A 300 59.69 -76.05 25.92
C ALA A 300 59.31 -77.46 26.41
N GLY A 301 60.13 -78.45 26.10
CA GLY A 301 59.79 -79.85 26.36
C GLY A 301 60.65 -80.83 25.59
N SER A 302 60.40 -82.12 25.84
CA SER A 302 61.03 -83.21 25.11
C SER A 302 60.04 -83.82 24.15
N PHE A 303 60.46 -84.00 22.90
CA PHE A 303 59.63 -84.53 21.83
C PHE A 303 60.44 -85.52 20.98
N TYR A 304 59.77 -86.15 20.03
CA TYR A 304 60.33 -87.13 19.12
C TYR A 304 60.16 -86.64 17.68
N LEU A 305 61.27 -86.44 17.00
CA LEU A 305 61.35 -86.02 15.61
C LEU A 305 61.25 -87.23 14.68
N TRP A 306 60.52 -87.05 13.60
CA TRP A 306 60.37 -88.03 12.54
C TRP A 306 60.66 -87.37 11.20
N MET A 307 61.33 -88.09 10.31
CA MET A 307 61.59 -87.64 8.95
C MET A 307 61.37 -88.77 7.96
N GLN A 308 60.69 -88.44 6.86
CA GLN A 308 60.54 -89.32 5.72
C GLN A 308 60.85 -88.58 4.43
N ARG A 309 61.64 -89.25 3.57
CA ARG A 309 61.84 -88.88 2.17
C ARG A 309 62.14 -90.14 1.37
N ASP A 310 61.48 -90.28 0.23
CA ASP A 310 61.76 -91.39 -0.69
C ASP A 310 63.23 -91.39 -1.12
N GLY A 311 63.88 -92.55 -1.00
CA GLY A 311 65.29 -92.73 -1.35
C GLY A 311 66.30 -92.42 -0.23
N PHE A 312 65.83 -92.05 0.97
CA PHE A 312 66.67 -91.87 2.16
C PHE A 312 66.17 -92.75 3.31
N GLU A 313 67.06 -93.16 4.19
CA GLU A 313 66.67 -93.87 5.42
C GLU A 313 65.82 -92.94 6.31
N PRO A 314 64.67 -93.39 6.80
CA PRO A 314 63.81 -92.56 7.62
C PRO A 314 64.42 -92.32 8.99
N LEU A 315 64.19 -91.13 9.53
CA LEU A 315 64.48 -90.83 10.92
C LEU A 315 63.27 -91.24 11.76
N LEU A 316 63.47 -92.20 12.65
CA LEU A 316 62.40 -92.74 13.50
C LEU A 316 62.64 -92.31 14.95
N ALA A 317 61.71 -91.53 15.49
CA ALA A 317 61.65 -91.11 16.90
C ALA A 317 62.98 -90.56 17.47
N GLU A 318 63.64 -89.64 16.78
CA GLU A 318 64.84 -88.99 17.33
C GLU A 318 64.45 -88.03 18.47
N ALA A 319 65.00 -88.23 19.65
CA ALA A 319 64.71 -87.38 20.80
C ALA A 319 65.26 -85.96 20.60
N ILE A 320 64.37 -84.97 20.71
CA ILE A 320 64.72 -83.55 20.62
C ILE A 320 64.22 -82.83 21.87
N VAL A 321 65.06 -81.95 22.43
CA VAL A 321 64.71 -81.09 23.57
C VAL A 321 64.64 -79.64 23.10
N ILE A 322 63.52 -79.00 23.39
CA ILE A 322 63.28 -77.57 23.18
C ILE A 322 63.38 -76.91 24.56
N SER A 323 64.25 -75.91 24.68
CA SER A 323 64.49 -75.13 25.90
C SER A 323 64.28 -73.66 25.66
#